data_AF-A0A318K6G2-F1
#
_entry.id   AF-A0A318K6G2-F1
#
_cell.length_a   1.000
_cell.length_b   1.000
_cell.length_c   1.000
_cell.angle_alpha   90.00
_cell.angle_beta   90.00
_cell.angle_gamma   90.00
#
_symmetry.space_group_name_H-M   'P 1'
#
loop_
_entity.id
_entity.type
_entity.pdbx_description
1 polymer ?
#
loop_
_entity_poly.entity_id
_entity_poly.type
_entity_poly.pdbx_seq_one_letter_code
_entity_poly.pdbx_strand_id
1 'polypeptide(L)'
;MRTKTIGRRRRDRTDRPQQRPVVIKQRTPDSVRARAFGLGLAGTGAAHFTAPRAFDPLTARAFPRATRRWTYRNGLTELVLGLAITFRRSRPIGSIGFIAYLAFLGTRLARPA
;
A
#
# COMPACT_ATOMS: atom_id res chain seq x y z
N MET A 1 -12.94 -23.61 81.49
CA MET A 1 -12.75 -24.62 80.42
C MET A 1 -12.69 -23.91 79.08
N ARG A 2 -11.58 -24.05 78.33
CA ARG A 2 -11.36 -23.44 77.00
C ARG A 2 -12.06 -24.27 75.93
N THR A 3 -12.94 -23.66 75.13
CA THR A 3 -13.42 -24.23 73.87
C THR A 3 -12.77 -23.54 72.68
N LYS A 4 -12.26 -24.40 71.80
CA LYS A 4 -11.45 -24.15 70.60
C LYS A 4 -12.43 -24.08 69.43
N THR A 5 -12.46 -22.99 68.67
CA THR A 5 -13.18 -22.97 67.39
C THR A 5 -12.31 -22.35 66.31
N ILE A 6 -11.48 -23.22 65.75
CA ILE A 6 -11.17 -23.38 64.32
C ILE A 6 -11.08 -22.08 63.52
N GLY A 7 -9.84 -21.64 63.31
CA GLY A 7 -9.49 -20.58 62.40
C GLY A 7 -9.97 -20.88 60.99
N ARG A 8 -10.76 -19.97 60.43
CA ARG A 8 -10.93 -19.82 58.98
C ARG A 8 -9.58 -19.40 58.42
N ARG A 9 -8.77 -20.36 57.96
CA ARG A 9 -7.69 -20.08 57.01
C ARG A 9 -8.32 -19.40 55.80
N ARG A 10 -8.12 -18.09 55.66
CA ARG A 10 -8.24 -17.44 54.35
C ARG A 10 -7.36 -18.25 53.41
N ARG A 11 -7.96 -18.95 52.44
CA ARG A 11 -7.19 -19.48 51.31
C ARG A 11 -6.61 -18.27 50.62
N ASP A 12 -5.30 -18.16 50.72
CA ASP A 12 -4.54 -17.14 50.03
C ASP A 12 -4.75 -17.34 48.53
N ARG A 13 -5.22 -16.29 47.86
CA ARG A 13 -5.62 -16.28 46.45
C ARG A 13 -4.38 -16.02 45.60
N THR A 14 -3.30 -16.74 45.87
CA THR A 14 -1.95 -16.44 45.39
C THR A 14 -1.38 -17.58 44.54
N ASP A 15 -2.22 -18.18 43.68
CA ASP A 15 -1.70 -19.11 42.67
C ASP A 15 -2.55 -19.15 41.40
N ARG A 16 -2.94 -17.97 40.89
CA ARG A 16 -3.34 -17.88 39.48
C ARG A 16 -2.07 -17.59 38.68
N PRO A 17 -1.60 -18.49 37.79
CA PRO A 17 -0.55 -18.14 36.87
C PRO A 17 -0.99 -16.86 36.15
N GLN A 18 -0.21 -15.80 36.27
CA GLN A 18 -0.40 -14.57 35.51
C GLN A 18 -0.44 -14.99 34.03
N GLN A 19 -1.63 -15.10 33.48
CA GLN A 19 -1.82 -15.23 32.05
C GLN A 19 -1.30 -13.92 31.47
N ARG A 20 -0.01 -13.88 31.12
CA ARG A 20 0.57 -12.77 30.38
C ARG A 20 -0.30 -12.64 29.13
N PRO A 21 -1.04 -11.52 28.95
CA PRO A 21 -1.89 -11.38 27.79
C PRO A 21 -0.97 -11.53 26.58
N VAL A 22 -1.20 -12.59 25.79
CA VAL A 22 -0.51 -12.76 24.52
C VAL A 22 -1.04 -11.62 23.66
N VAL A 23 -0.30 -10.52 23.60
CA VAL A 23 -0.57 -9.41 22.69
C VAL A 23 -0.27 -9.94 21.30
N ILE A 24 -1.23 -10.66 20.71
CA ILE A 24 -1.23 -10.93 19.29
C ILE A 24 -1.39 -9.55 18.66
N LYS A 25 -0.28 -8.96 18.18
CA LYS A 25 -0.34 -7.78 17.32
C LYS A 25 -1.22 -8.16 16.14
N GLN A 26 -2.49 -7.77 16.19
CA GLN A 26 -3.40 -7.98 15.09
C GLN A 26 -2.82 -7.27 13.89
N ARG A 27 -2.48 -8.03 12.85
CA ARG A 27 -2.00 -7.46 11.59
C ARG A 27 -3.16 -6.63 11.04
N THR A 28 -2.98 -5.33 10.90
CA THR A 28 -4.03 -4.45 10.37
C THR A 28 -4.54 -5.02 9.04
N PRO A 29 -5.86 -5.06 8.78
CA PRO A 29 -6.42 -5.70 7.59
C PRO A 29 -6.08 -4.94 6.30
N ASP A 30 -5.79 -5.67 5.22
CA ASP A 30 -5.48 -5.13 3.89
C ASP A 30 -6.47 -4.07 3.44
N SER A 31 -6.00 -2.85 3.15
CA SER A 31 -6.91 -1.82 2.65
C SER A 31 -7.28 -2.13 1.20
N VAL A 32 -8.54 -2.56 1.04
CA VAL A 32 -9.18 -2.90 -0.23
C VAL A 32 -9.08 -1.74 -1.22
N ARG A 33 -9.33 -0.51 -0.77
CA ARG A 33 -9.24 0.70 -1.61
C ARG A 33 -7.86 0.88 -2.24
N ALA A 34 -6.80 0.70 -1.46
CA ALA A 34 -5.45 0.87 -1.97
C ALA A 34 -5.00 -0.32 -2.85
N ARG A 35 -5.57 -1.53 -2.65
CA ARG A 35 -5.39 -2.64 -3.59
C ARG A 35 -6.13 -2.37 -4.91
N ALA A 36 -7.38 -1.91 -4.85
CA ALA A 36 -8.15 -1.54 -6.02
C ALA A 36 -7.47 -0.41 -6.82
N PHE A 37 -6.97 0.62 -6.13
CA PHE A 37 -6.19 1.68 -6.75
C PHE A 37 -4.91 1.15 -7.41
N GLY A 38 -4.12 0.34 -6.69
CA GLY A 38 -2.89 -0.24 -7.25
C GLY A 38 -3.15 -1.13 -8.47
N LEU A 39 -4.20 -1.95 -8.43
CA LEU A 39 -4.60 -2.79 -9.56
C LEU A 39 -5.12 -1.96 -10.74
N GLY A 40 -5.89 -0.90 -10.47
CA GLY A 40 -6.34 0.03 -11.51
C GLY A 40 -5.17 0.72 -12.19
N LEU A 41 -4.21 1.23 -11.42
CA LEU A 41 -2.99 1.85 -11.94
C LEU A 41 -2.15 0.84 -12.76
N ALA A 42 -2.02 -0.40 -12.27
CA ALA A 42 -1.33 -1.46 -12.98
C ALA A 42 -2.04 -1.82 -14.30
N GLY A 43 -3.37 -1.86 -14.29
CA GLY A 43 -4.20 -2.08 -15.48
C GLY A 43 -4.02 -0.97 -16.52
N THR A 44 -4.00 0.30 -16.10
CA THR A 44 -3.70 1.43 -16.98
C THR A 44 -2.29 1.31 -17.58
N GLY A 45 -1.30 0.93 -16.76
CA GLY A 45 0.06 0.68 -17.23
C GLY A 45 0.13 -0.43 -18.29
N ALA A 46 -0.59 -1.54 -18.08
CA ALA A 46 -0.71 -2.61 -19.08
C ALA A 46 -1.43 -2.15 -20.35
N ALA A 47 -2.45 -1.29 -20.23
CA ALA A 47 -3.21 -0.76 -21.37
C ALA A 47 -2.34 0.08 -22.33
N HIS A 48 -1.28 0.72 -21.83
CA HIS A 48 -0.31 1.40 -22.69
C HIS A 48 0.42 0.46 -23.66
N PHE A 49 0.53 -0.84 -23.34
CA PHE A 49 1.17 -1.82 -24.23
C PHE A 49 0.18 -2.43 -25.22
N THR A 50 -1.05 -2.66 -24.80
CA THR A 50 -2.10 -3.29 -25.63
C THR A 50 -2.79 -2.30 -26.56
N ALA A 51 -3.07 -1.08 -26.09
CA ALA A 51 -3.77 -0.04 -26.82
C ALA A 51 -3.04 1.32 -26.77
N PRO A 52 -1.76 1.40 -27.20
CA PRO A 52 -0.95 2.61 -27.05
C PRO A 52 -1.56 3.83 -27.78
N ARG A 53 -2.31 3.60 -28.88
CA ARG A 53 -2.96 4.68 -29.65
C ARG A 53 -3.97 5.49 -28.84
N ALA A 54 -4.60 4.88 -27.83
CA ALA A 54 -5.54 5.60 -26.95
C ALA A 54 -4.83 6.65 -26.07
N PHE A 55 -3.53 6.47 -25.82
CA PHE A 55 -2.73 7.30 -24.91
C PHE A 55 -1.83 8.29 -25.65
N ASP A 56 -1.60 8.11 -26.96
CA ASP A 56 -0.74 8.99 -27.75
C ASP A 56 -1.15 10.47 -27.68
N PRO A 57 -2.45 10.86 -27.80
CA PRO A 57 -2.82 12.28 -27.77
C PRO A 57 -2.50 12.95 -26.43
N LEU A 58 -2.66 12.23 -25.32
CA LEU A 58 -2.33 12.72 -24.00
C LEU A 58 -0.81 12.80 -23.81
N THR A 59 -0.10 11.76 -24.23
CA THR A 59 1.35 11.68 -24.12
C THR A 59 2.05 12.72 -24.99
N ALA A 60 1.52 13.01 -26.18
CA ALA A 60 2.08 13.99 -27.11
C ALA A 60 2.10 15.42 -26.54
N ARG A 61 1.16 15.77 -25.65
CA ARG A 61 1.13 17.08 -24.99
C ARG A 61 2.34 17.30 -24.08
N ALA A 62 2.78 16.25 -23.38
CA ALA A 62 3.93 16.31 -22.47
C ALA A 62 5.25 15.91 -23.16
N PHE A 63 5.16 15.08 -24.20
CA PHE A 63 6.30 14.49 -24.90
C PHE A 63 6.06 14.48 -26.42
N PRO A 64 6.15 15.64 -27.09
CA PRO A 64 5.87 15.75 -28.52
C PRO A 64 6.91 15.00 -29.37
N ARG A 65 8.15 14.85 -28.86
CA ARG A 65 9.19 14.04 -29.49
C ARG A 65 9.16 12.62 -28.93
N ALA A 66 9.09 11.64 -29.82
CA ALA A 66 9.05 10.21 -29.47
C ALA A 66 7.86 9.79 -28.59
N THR A 67 6.67 10.31 -28.86
CA THR A 67 5.40 10.04 -28.15
C THR A 67 5.19 8.55 -27.85
N ARG A 68 5.35 7.68 -28.85
CA ARG A 68 5.12 6.23 -28.68
C ARG A 68 6.10 5.60 -27.70
N ARG A 69 7.38 6.02 -27.72
CA ARG A 69 8.39 5.52 -26.78
C ARG A 69 8.08 5.98 -25.36
N TRP A 70 7.61 7.22 -25.19
CA TRP A 70 7.17 7.73 -23.90
C TRP A 70 5.89 7.04 -23.40
N THR A 71 4.98 6.69 -24.30
CA THR A 71 3.77 5.92 -23.97
C THR A 71 4.12 4.59 -23.31
N TYR A 72 5.05 3.81 -23.88
CA TYR A 72 5.49 2.56 -23.26
C TYR A 72 6.27 2.75 -21.95
N ARG A 73 7.07 3.82 -21.83
CA ARG A 73 7.81 4.13 -20.60
C ARG A 73 6.89 4.50 -19.45
N ASN A 74 5.89 5.34 -19.73
CA ASN A 74 4.85 5.70 -18.78
C ASN A 74 4.05 4.45 -18.38
N GLY A 75 3.65 3.63 -19.37
CA GLY A 75 3.01 2.34 -19.14
C GLY A 75 3.78 1.41 -18.21
N LEU A 76 5.08 1.24 -18.44
CA LEU A 76 5.96 0.43 -17.58
C LEU A 76 6.00 0.96 -16.15
N THR A 77 6.14 2.28 -16.02
CA THR A 77 6.25 2.96 -14.72
C THR A 77 4.95 2.81 -13.92
N GLU A 78 3.81 3.04 -14.55
CA GLU A 78 2.48 2.87 -13.94
C GLU A 78 2.21 1.41 -13.56
N LEU A 79 2.61 0.46 -14.40
CA LEU A 79 2.50 -0.97 -14.11
C LEU A 79 3.28 -1.35 -12.84
N VAL A 80 4.55 -0.96 -12.77
CA VAL A 80 5.43 -1.28 -11.63
C VAL A 80 4.94 -0.58 -10.35
N LEU A 81 4.56 0.69 -10.42
CA LEU A 81 4.04 1.44 -9.27
C LEU A 81 2.69 0.89 -8.80
N GLY A 82 1.80 0.55 -9.72
CA GLY A 82 0.51 -0.05 -9.41
C GLY A 82 0.65 -1.38 -8.68
N LEU A 83 1.54 -2.27 -9.17
CA LEU A 83 1.88 -3.51 -8.47
C LEU A 83 2.51 -3.23 -7.11
N ALA A 84 3.45 -2.29 -7.02
CA ALA A 84 4.10 -1.91 -5.76
C ALA A 84 3.09 -1.40 -4.71
N ILE A 85 2.06 -0.64 -5.12
CA ILE A 85 0.99 -0.15 -4.24
C ILE A 85 0.00 -1.26 -3.88
N THR A 86 -0.23 -2.22 -4.77
CA THR A 86 -1.10 -3.38 -4.53
C THR A 86 -0.55 -4.23 -3.39
N PHE A 87 0.75 -4.53 -3.39
CA PHE A 87 1.38 -5.30 -2.32
C PHE A 87 1.67 -4.44 -1.09
N ARG A 88 1.13 -4.84 0.06
CA ARG A 88 1.29 -4.09 1.31
C ARG A 88 2.72 -3.78 1.72
N ARG A 89 3.63 -4.73 1.48
CA ARG A 89 5.02 -4.62 1.92
C ARG A 89 5.77 -3.54 1.15
N SER A 90 5.45 -3.35 -0.12
CA SER A 90 6.04 -2.33 -1.00
C SER A 90 5.19 -1.06 -1.11
N ARG A 91 3.96 -1.07 -0.60
CA ARG A 91 3.03 0.06 -0.69
C ARG A 91 3.63 1.42 -0.32
N PRO A 92 4.32 1.61 0.83
CA PRO A 92 4.89 2.92 1.15
C PRO A 92 5.88 3.40 0.08
N ILE A 93 6.73 2.52 -0.42
CA ILE A 93 7.69 2.82 -1.48
C ILE A 93 6.96 3.14 -2.79
N GLY A 94 5.94 2.33 -3.14
CA GLY A 94 5.11 2.54 -4.32
C GLY A 94 4.35 3.87 -4.28
N SER A 95 3.82 4.27 -3.12
CA SER A 95 3.13 5.56 -2.96
C SER A 95 4.08 6.74 -3.11
N ILE A 96 5.27 6.69 -2.52
CA ILE A 96 6.30 7.73 -2.68
C ILE A 96 6.73 7.81 -4.15
N GLY A 97 6.99 6.67 -4.79
CA GLY A 97 7.34 6.59 -6.20
C GLY A 97 6.25 7.15 -7.11
N PHE A 98 4.98 6.90 -6.78
CA PHE A 98 3.84 7.45 -7.52
C PHE A 98 3.75 8.98 -7.41
N ILE A 99 3.94 9.53 -6.21
CA ILE A 99 4.00 10.99 -6.03
C ILE A 99 5.16 11.60 -6.84
N ALA A 100 6.34 10.99 -6.78
CA ALA A 100 7.50 11.44 -7.56
C ALA A 100 7.24 11.37 -9.07
N TYR A 101 6.58 10.31 -9.55
CA TYR A 101 6.18 10.18 -10.95
C TYR A 101 5.19 11.27 -11.38
N LEU A 102 4.17 11.57 -10.56
CA LEU A 102 3.23 12.66 -10.83
C LEU A 102 3.93 14.02 -10.87
N ALA A 103 4.87 14.27 -9.95
CA ALA A 103 5.67 15.49 -9.97
C ALA A 103 6.49 15.59 -11.27
N PHE A 104 7.17 14.52 -11.67
CA PHE A 104 7.90 14.45 -12.94
C PHE A 104 6.99 14.75 -14.14
N LEU A 105 5.82 14.12 -14.22
CA LEU A 105 4.87 14.33 -15.31
C LEU A 105 4.34 15.77 -15.33
N GLY A 106 4.07 16.35 -14.15
CA GLY A 106 3.68 17.75 -14.00
C GLY A 106 4.75 18.72 -14.51
N THR A 107 6.04 18.46 -14.22
CA THR A 107 7.12 19.31 -14.76
C THR A 107 7.21 19.27 -16.28
N ARG A 108 6.87 18.14 -16.90
CA ARG A 108 6.86 17.97 -18.37
C ARG A 108 5.66 18.66 -19.02
N LEU A 109 4.50 18.63 -18.37
CA LEU A 109 3.31 19.35 -18.83
C LEU A 109 3.46 20.87 -18.69
N ALA A 110 4.14 21.36 -17.66
CA ALA A 110 4.38 22.79 -17.44
C ALA A 110 5.47 23.38 -18.36
N ARG A 111 6.32 22.54 -18.94
CA ARG A 111 7.36 22.93 -19.91
C ARG A 111 7.26 22.07 -21.17
N PRO A 112 6.21 22.24 -21.99
CA PRO A 112 6.12 21.56 -23.27
C PRO A 112 7.31 21.99 -24.13
N ALA A 113 8.10 21.01 -24.58
CA ALA A 113 9.37 21.22 -25.30
C ALA A 113 9.20 21.37 -26.81
#